data_AF-A0AA85J0C5-F1
#
_entry.id   AF-A0AA85J0C5-F1
#
_cell.length_a   1.000
_cell.length_b   1.000
_cell.length_c   1.000
_cell.angle_alpha   90.00
_cell.angle_beta   90.00
_cell.angle_gamma   90.00
#
_symmetry.space_group_name_H-M   'P 1'
#
loop_
_entity.id
_entity.type
_entity.pdbx_description
1 polymer ?
#
loop_
_entity_poly.entity_id
_entity_poly.type
_entity_poly.pdbx_seq_one_letter_code
_entity_poly.pdbx_strand_id
1 'polypeptide(L)'
;MDKILRLVSQRSKTSIDSEDNEKPAAYQPPAAISSKETNDNSTDPPNPTRDPHVIQELINSVDSVYYSLAFDSGKYEIENVAGPNCRELAKLKLRLLALDRQNKAVSRRVSELVLEKHPRYEAELKGVLSLQSDNWETLCMCRQIRSSLKQADESLVISRLIVLRNYRRQIRLQQTLNVLFQLRNLQNNVHKLDTLIKQGEFYDAIRLYRESLVLLEDFRSYRCIEPIHVKLKASNCVLMRNWIQSYNEAVNISMIKHIQLYNVLLNF
;
A
#
# COMPACT_ATOMS: atom_id res chain seq x y z
N MET A 1 18.31 1.47 -16.63
CA MET A 1 17.15 2.27 -16.16
C MET A 1 15.89 1.85 -16.92
N ASP A 2 15.95 1.81 -18.25
CA ASP A 2 14.77 1.57 -19.12
C ASP A 2 14.07 0.23 -18.94
N LYS A 3 14.80 -0.86 -18.66
CA LYS A 3 14.18 -2.18 -18.42
C LYS A 3 13.32 -2.22 -17.14
N ILE A 4 13.71 -1.49 -16.10
CA ILE A 4 12.97 -1.47 -14.82
C ILE A 4 11.72 -0.58 -14.95
N LEU A 5 11.85 0.57 -15.61
CA LEU A 5 10.72 1.46 -15.88
C LEU A 5 9.64 0.80 -16.76
N ARG A 6 10.04 -0.01 -17.76
CA ARG A 6 9.09 -0.76 -18.60
C ARG A 6 8.30 -1.82 -17.83
N LEU A 7 8.93 -2.51 -16.88
CA LEU A 7 8.26 -3.53 -16.08
C LEU A 7 7.28 -2.94 -15.06
N VAL A 8 7.57 -1.76 -14.52
CA VAL A 8 6.65 -1.03 -13.64
C VAL A 8 5.45 -0.46 -14.42
N SER A 9 5.68 0.02 -15.65
CA SER A 9 4.62 0.53 -16.53
C SER A 9 3.68 -0.57 -17.08
N GLN A 10 4.15 -1.80 -17.23
CA GLN A 10 3.31 -2.93 -17.64
C GLN A 10 2.43 -3.46 -16.49
N ARG A 11 2.86 -3.28 -15.24
CA ARG A 11 2.10 -3.71 -14.06
C ARG A 11 1.00 -2.74 -13.65
N SER A 12 1.09 -1.47 -14.03
CA SER A 12 0.02 -0.48 -13.78
C SER A 12 -1.14 -0.53 -14.77
N LYS A 13 -1.03 -1.27 -15.89
CA LYS A 13 -2.05 -1.34 -16.95
C LYS A 13 -3.00 -2.55 -16.87
N THR A 14 -2.81 -3.47 -15.92
CA THR A 14 -3.56 -4.74 -15.87
C THR A 14 -4.55 -4.84 -14.71
N SER A 15 -4.88 -3.74 -14.04
CA SER A 15 -5.91 -3.75 -13.01
C SER A 15 -6.63 -2.40 -12.99
N ILE A 16 -7.97 -2.46 -13.05
CA ILE A 16 -8.96 -1.38 -12.97
C ILE A 16 -9.47 -0.97 -14.36
N ASP A 17 -10.10 -1.92 -15.04
CA ASP A 17 -11.29 -1.67 -15.85
C ASP A 17 -12.49 -2.27 -15.10
N SER A 18 -13.65 -1.62 -15.26
CA SER A 18 -15.01 -1.97 -14.79
C SER A 18 -15.28 -1.91 -13.27
N GLU A 19 -15.62 -0.73 -12.77
CA GLU A 19 -16.70 -0.58 -11.76
C GLU A 19 -17.56 0.62 -12.15
N ASP A 20 -18.85 0.36 -12.21
CA ASP A 20 -19.89 1.15 -12.85
C ASP A 20 -20.02 2.57 -12.30
N ASN A 21 -20.04 3.52 -13.23
CA ASN A 21 -20.29 4.93 -12.99
C ASN A 21 -21.81 5.16 -12.94
N GLU A 22 -22.50 4.61 -11.94
CA GLU A 22 -23.89 4.97 -11.65
C GLU A 22 -23.90 6.16 -10.68
N LYS A 23 -24.09 7.36 -11.25
CA LYS A 23 -24.62 8.51 -10.52
C LYS A 23 -25.95 8.10 -9.88
N PRO A 24 -26.15 8.24 -8.56
CA PRO A 24 -27.49 8.14 -8.00
C PRO A 24 -28.31 9.33 -8.52
N ALA A 25 -29.45 9.04 -9.13
CA ALA A 25 -30.41 10.03 -9.56
C ALA A 25 -30.74 10.99 -8.40
N ALA A 26 -30.65 12.29 -8.66
CA ALA A 26 -31.07 13.32 -7.73
C ALA A 26 -32.55 13.10 -7.38
N TYR A 27 -32.82 12.75 -6.12
CA TYR A 27 -34.18 12.61 -5.62
C TYR A 27 -34.81 14.00 -5.57
N GLN A 28 -35.74 14.28 -6.48
CA GLN A 28 -36.58 15.48 -6.40
C GLN A 28 -37.65 15.24 -5.34
N PRO A 29 -37.78 16.13 -4.32
CA PRO A 29 -38.88 16.04 -3.38
C PRO A 29 -40.21 16.25 -4.11
N PRO A 30 -41.30 15.55 -3.72
CA PRO A 30 -42.61 15.78 -4.31
C PRO A 30 -43.02 17.24 -4.09
N ALA A 31 -43.43 17.89 -5.18
CA ALA A 31 -43.85 19.28 -5.20
C ALA A 31 -44.91 19.54 -4.12
N ALA A 32 -44.69 20.60 -3.34
CA ALA A 32 -45.65 21.13 -2.39
C ALA A 32 -47.01 21.30 -3.09
N ILE A 33 -48.05 20.65 -2.55
CA ILE A 33 -49.42 20.84 -2.98
C ILE A 33 -49.82 22.25 -2.56
N SER A 34 -49.69 23.19 -3.51
CA SER A 34 -50.24 24.53 -3.42
C SER A 34 -51.76 24.42 -3.58
N SER A 35 -52.47 24.68 -2.48
CA SER A 35 -53.92 24.85 -2.46
C SER A 35 -54.30 26.08 -3.30
N LYS A 36 -54.71 25.84 -4.56
CA LYS A 36 -55.50 26.79 -5.32
C LYS A 36 -56.96 26.66 -4.87
N GLU A 37 -57.44 27.68 -4.19
CA GLU A 37 -58.86 27.91 -3.97
C GLU A 37 -59.53 28.17 -5.33
N THR A 38 -60.35 27.23 -5.78
CA THR A 38 -61.38 27.49 -6.79
C THR A 38 -62.73 27.42 -6.11
N ASN A 39 -63.34 28.59 -6.00
CA ASN A 39 -64.76 28.78 -5.68
C ASN A 39 -65.61 27.91 -6.58
N ASP A 40 -66.45 27.05 -6.00
CA ASP A 40 -67.69 26.62 -6.63
C ASP A 40 -68.77 26.39 -5.56
N ASN A 41 -69.87 27.13 -5.73
CA ASN A 41 -71.07 27.08 -4.91
C ASN A 41 -71.82 25.74 -5.13
N SER A 42 -71.90 24.90 -4.11
CA SER A 42 -73.04 23.98 -3.97
C SER A 42 -73.25 23.64 -2.50
N THR A 43 -74.53 23.52 -2.12
CA THR A 43 -75.07 23.44 -0.76
C THR A 43 -74.44 22.32 0.07
N ASP A 44 -73.49 22.67 0.94
CA ASP A 44 -72.89 21.73 1.89
C ASP A 44 -73.86 21.40 3.06
N PRO A 45 -74.05 20.11 3.40
CA PRO A 45 -74.70 19.71 4.65
C PRO A 45 -73.78 20.03 5.86
N PRO A 46 -74.34 20.12 7.08
CA PRO A 46 -73.70 20.80 8.21
C PRO A 46 -72.32 20.23 8.53
N ASN A 47 -71.37 21.16 8.64
CA ASN A 47 -70.03 20.99 9.17
C ASN A 47 -70.03 20.01 10.35
N PRO A 48 -69.38 18.83 10.28
CA PRO A 48 -69.22 18.00 11.45
C PRO A 48 -68.42 18.79 12.47
N THR A 49 -69.02 18.93 13.65
CA THR A 49 -68.59 19.72 14.79
C THR A 49 -67.05 19.71 14.94
N ARG A 50 -66.45 20.89 15.16
CA ARG A 50 -64.99 21.10 15.31
C ARG A 50 -64.40 20.38 16.54
N ASP A 51 -65.22 19.64 17.27
CA ASP A 51 -64.88 19.00 18.53
C ASP A 51 -64.15 17.67 18.28
N PRO A 52 -62.91 17.53 18.79
CA PRO A 52 -62.06 16.37 18.53
C PRO A 52 -62.66 15.05 19.07
N HIS A 53 -63.51 15.13 20.11
CA HIS A 53 -64.18 13.97 20.69
C HIS A 53 -65.25 13.38 19.74
N VAL A 54 -66.00 14.24 19.06
CA VAL A 54 -67.05 13.84 18.10
C VAL A 54 -66.43 13.23 16.84
N ILE A 55 -65.30 13.78 16.40
CA ILE A 55 -64.52 13.24 15.27
C ILE A 55 -63.99 11.84 15.62
N GLN A 56 -63.49 11.64 16.85
CA GLN A 56 -62.98 10.35 17.28
C GLN A 56 -64.08 9.30 17.45
N GLU A 57 -65.24 9.66 18.00
CA GLU A 57 -66.40 8.77 18.07
C GLU A 57 -66.90 8.37 16.68
N LEU A 58 -66.92 9.31 15.73
CA LEU A 58 -67.32 9.04 14.36
C LEU A 58 -66.33 8.11 13.64
N ILE A 59 -65.02 8.25 13.90
CA ILE A 59 -64.00 7.32 13.41
C ILE A 59 -64.16 5.95 14.05
N ASN A 60 -64.40 5.88 15.36
CA ASN A 60 -64.62 4.62 16.08
C ASN A 60 -65.92 3.91 15.63
N SER A 61 -66.88 4.66 15.06
CA SER A 61 -68.11 4.12 14.48
C SER A 61 -67.94 3.52 13.07
N VAL A 62 -66.77 3.71 12.46
CA VAL A 62 -66.45 3.09 11.17
C VAL A 62 -66.22 1.60 11.37
N ASP A 63 -66.86 0.78 10.55
CA ASP A 63 -66.74 -0.67 10.63
C ASP A 63 -65.31 -1.10 10.27
N SER A 64 -64.75 -2.03 11.05
CA SER A 64 -63.37 -2.50 10.91
C SER A 64 -63.07 -3.13 9.55
N VAL A 65 -64.11 -3.63 8.86
CA VAL A 65 -64.03 -4.22 7.53
C VAL A 65 -63.49 -3.21 6.50
N TYR A 66 -63.73 -1.90 6.70
CA TYR A 66 -63.24 -0.84 5.82
C TYR A 66 -61.73 -0.62 5.86
N TYR A 67 -61.01 -1.12 6.88
CA TYR A 67 -59.56 -0.94 7.00
C TYR A 67 -58.75 -2.01 6.25
N SER A 68 -59.40 -2.99 5.63
CA SER A 68 -58.72 -4.06 4.90
C SER A 68 -58.24 -3.61 3.52
N LEU A 69 -57.00 -3.95 3.15
CA LEU A 69 -56.34 -3.52 1.92
C LEU A 69 -56.99 -4.07 0.63
N ALA A 70 -57.70 -5.20 0.74
CA ALA A 70 -58.32 -5.89 -0.40
C ALA A 70 -59.85 -5.76 -0.42
N PHE A 71 -60.41 -4.79 0.33
CA PHE A 71 -61.84 -4.66 0.51
C PHE A 71 -62.50 -3.82 -0.60
N ASP A 72 -63.56 -4.36 -1.18
CA ASP A 72 -64.42 -3.65 -2.12
C ASP A 72 -65.61 -3.02 -1.37
N SER A 73 -65.45 -1.74 -1.06
CA SER A 73 -66.45 -0.95 -0.34
C SER A 73 -67.76 -0.79 -1.11
N GLY A 74 -67.70 -0.75 -2.44
CA GLY A 74 -68.88 -0.62 -3.29
C GLY A 74 -69.73 -1.89 -3.25
N LYS A 75 -69.09 -3.05 -3.40
CA LYS A 75 -69.76 -4.34 -3.33
C LYS A 75 -70.40 -4.60 -1.96
N TYR A 76 -69.69 -4.29 -0.87
CA TYR A 76 -70.19 -4.51 0.49
C TYR A 76 -71.46 -3.70 0.81
N GLU A 77 -71.49 -2.41 0.46
CA GLU A 77 -72.66 -1.57 0.75
C GLU A 77 -73.86 -1.92 -0.12
N ILE A 78 -73.64 -2.37 -1.36
CA ILE A 78 -74.70 -2.85 -2.25
C ILE A 78 -75.31 -4.16 -1.71
N GLU A 79 -74.48 -5.12 -1.32
CA GLU A 79 -74.95 -6.43 -0.83
C GLU A 79 -75.61 -6.34 0.55
N ASN A 80 -75.10 -5.49 1.45
CA ASN A 80 -75.54 -5.44 2.85
C ASN A 80 -76.65 -4.41 3.12
N VAL A 81 -76.68 -3.26 2.42
CA VAL A 81 -77.62 -2.16 2.71
C VAL A 81 -78.67 -1.95 1.61
N ALA A 82 -78.28 -2.07 0.34
CA ALA A 82 -79.22 -1.83 -0.76
C ALA A 82 -80.15 -3.03 -1.03
N GLY A 83 -79.67 -4.26 -0.76
CA GLY A 83 -80.36 -5.50 -1.11
C GLY A 83 -80.62 -5.60 -2.63
N PRO A 84 -81.14 -6.73 -3.14
CA PRO A 84 -81.28 -6.94 -4.59
C PRO A 84 -82.26 -5.99 -5.30
N ASN A 85 -83.07 -5.20 -4.57
CA ASN A 85 -84.17 -4.40 -5.14
C ASN A 85 -84.22 -2.91 -4.74
N CYS A 86 -83.22 -2.37 -4.02
CA CYS A 86 -83.08 -0.93 -3.70
C CYS A 86 -84.38 -0.23 -3.27
N ARG A 87 -85.26 -0.91 -2.52
CA ARG A 87 -86.67 -0.50 -2.36
C ARG A 87 -86.88 0.68 -1.39
N GLU A 88 -85.87 1.03 -0.60
CA GLU A 88 -85.94 2.04 0.47
C GLU A 88 -84.94 3.18 0.25
N LEU A 89 -85.23 4.04 -0.75
CA LEU A 89 -84.40 5.19 -1.13
C LEU A 89 -84.04 6.11 0.05
N ALA A 90 -84.93 6.28 1.03
CA ALA A 90 -84.69 7.11 2.21
C ALA A 90 -83.57 6.55 3.11
N LYS A 91 -83.52 5.23 3.31
CA LYS A 91 -82.47 4.58 4.13
C LYS A 91 -81.12 4.63 3.44
N LEU A 92 -81.10 4.43 2.11
CA LEU A 92 -79.88 4.56 1.31
C LEU A 92 -79.31 5.98 1.36
N LYS A 93 -80.17 7.01 1.22
CA LYS A 93 -79.76 8.42 1.36
C LYS A 93 -79.19 8.72 2.76
N LEU A 94 -79.81 8.19 3.82
CA LEU A 94 -79.31 8.36 5.19
C LEU A 94 -77.95 7.67 5.37
N ARG A 95 -77.78 6.44 4.85
CA ARG A 95 -76.50 5.71 4.88
C ARG A 95 -75.40 6.46 4.13
N LEU A 96 -75.70 7.00 2.95
CA LEU A 96 -74.76 7.78 2.16
C LEU A 96 -74.30 9.04 2.92
N LEU A 97 -75.23 9.75 3.57
CA LEU A 97 -74.89 10.90 4.43
C LEU A 97 -74.04 10.49 5.64
N ALA A 98 -74.27 9.31 6.22
CA ALA A 98 -73.45 8.79 7.31
C ALA A 98 -72.02 8.44 6.85
N LEU A 99 -71.89 7.76 5.70
CA LEU A 99 -70.61 7.44 5.09
C LEU A 99 -69.82 8.69 4.68
N ASP A 100 -70.49 9.70 4.13
CA ASP A 100 -69.86 10.99 3.79
C ASP A 100 -69.31 11.68 5.05
N ARG A 101 -70.06 11.69 6.14
CA ARG A 101 -69.59 12.22 7.42
C ARG A 101 -68.38 11.45 7.95
N GLN A 102 -68.44 10.11 7.92
CA GLN A 102 -67.32 9.26 8.35
C GLN A 102 -66.08 9.48 7.49
N ASN A 103 -66.23 9.53 6.16
CA ASN A 103 -65.13 9.76 5.24
C ASN A 103 -64.51 11.15 5.42
N LYS A 104 -65.33 12.19 5.64
CA LYS A 104 -64.85 13.54 5.96
C LYS A 104 -64.04 13.57 7.26
N ALA A 105 -64.49 12.86 8.29
CA ALA A 105 -63.77 12.76 9.56
C ALA A 105 -62.46 11.97 9.45
N VAL A 106 -62.45 10.84 8.75
CA VAL A 106 -61.23 10.04 8.50
C VAL A 106 -60.23 10.82 7.66
N SER A 107 -60.69 11.42 6.54
CA SER A 107 -59.83 12.23 5.66
C SER A 107 -59.17 13.38 6.40
N ARG A 108 -59.93 14.07 7.26
CA ARG A 108 -59.41 15.15 8.10
C ARG A 108 -58.41 14.63 9.13
N ARG A 109 -58.69 13.50 9.79
CA ARG A 109 -57.76 12.92 10.76
C ARG A 109 -56.46 12.46 10.11
N VAL A 110 -56.54 11.86 8.93
CA VAL A 110 -55.36 11.45 8.15
C VAL A 110 -54.55 12.67 7.73
N SER A 111 -55.17 13.74 7.25
CA SER A 111 -54.44 14.95 6.87
C SER A 111 -53.75 15.60 8.07
N GLU A 112 -54.42 15.71 9.21
CA GLU A 112 -53.83 16.18 10.47
C GLU A 112 -52.64 15.31 10.90
N LEU A 113 -52.78 13.98 10.83
CA LEU A 113 -51.72 13.05 11.20
C LEU A 113 -50.52 13.12 10.23
N VAL A 114 -50.77 13.26 8.93
CA VAL A 114 -49.73 13.46 7.92
C VAL A 114 -48.97 14.75 8.21
N LEU A 115 -49.66 15.85 8.49
CA LEU A 115 -49.04 17.12 8.85
C LEU A 115 -48.26 17.03 10.17
N GLU A 116 -48.76 16.30 11.16
CA GLU A 116 -48.07 16.09 12.45
C GLU A 116 -46.78 15.27 12.29
N LYS A 117 -46.79 14.25 11.43
CA LYS A 117 -45.62 13.37 11.21
C LYS A 117 -44.63 13.93 10.18
N HIS A 118 -45.06 14.83 9.30
CA HIS A 118 -44.21 15.44 8.28
C HIS A 118 -42.90 16.03 8.81
N PRO A 119 -42.86 16.85 9.88
CA PRO A 119 -41.60 17.42 10.37
C PRO A 119 -40.63 16.36 10.90
N ARG A 120 -41.13 15.24 11.46
CA ARG A 120 -40.28 14.12 11.89
C ARG A 120 -39.67 13.40 10.69
N TYR A 121 -40.48 13.15 9.66
CA TYR A 121 -39.99 12.56 8.42
C TYR A 121 -38.93 13.46 7.75
N GLU A 122 -39.16 14.78 7.70
CA GLU A 122 -38.21 15.72 7.13
C GLU A 122 -36.88 15.74 7.91
N ALA A 123 -36.93 15.67 9.24
CA ALA A 123 -35.74 15.59 10.09
C ALA A 123 -34.94 14.31 9.84
N GLU A 124 -35.60 13.15 9.77
CA GLU A 124 -34.96 11.88 9.45
C GLU A 124 -34.35 11.90 8.04
N LEU A 125 -35.08 12.45 7.05
CA LEU A 125 -34.58 12.55 5.68
C LEU A 125 -33.34 13.44 5.60
N LYS A 126 -33.32 14.57 6.31
CA LYS A 126 -32.12 15.42 6.43
C LYS A 126 -30.95 14.65 7.04
N GLY A 127 -31.20 13.84 8.06
CA GLY A 127 -30.19 12.97 8.68
C GLY A 127 -29.64 11.91 7.73
N VAL A 128 -30.49 11.28 6.92
CA VAL A 128 -30.06 10.31 5.90
C VAL A 128 -29.20 11.00 4.83
N LEU A 129 -29.60 12.19 4.36
CA LEU A 129 -28.85 12.95 3.37
C LEU A 129 -27.49 13.44 3.90
N SER A 130 -27.41 13.88 5.17
CA SER A 130 -26.12 14.24 5.78
C SER A 130 -25.21 13.04 5.92
N LEU A 131 -25.74 11.90 6.39
CA LEU A 131 -24.97 10.65 6.49
C LEU A 131 -24.46 10.18 5.13
N GLN A 132 -25.27 10.33 4.07
CA GLN A 132 -24.84 10.00 2.72
C GLN A 132 -23.69 10.90 2.25
N SER A 133 -23.75 12.19 2.54
CA SER A 133 -22.66 13.14 2.23
C SER A 133 -21.37 12.77 2.97
N ASP A 134 -21.45 12.52 4.28
CA ASP A 134 -20.29 12.14 5.10
C ASP A 134 -19.68 10.81 4.64
N ASN A 135 -20.51 9.84 4.26
CA ASN A 135 -20.05 8.57 3.71
C ASN A 135 -19.30 8.77 2.38
N TRP A 136 -19.80 9.65 1.52
CA TRP A 136 -19.14 9.97 0.26
C TRP A 136 -17.79 10.66 0.47
N GLU A 137 -17.72 11.61 1.40
CA GLU A 137 -16.48 12.30 1.76
C GLU A 137 -15.45 11.33 2.32
N THR A 138 -15.85 10.49 3.29
CA THR A 138 -14.96 9.48 3.89
C THR A 138 -14.47 8.47 2.85
N LEU A 139 -15.33 8.02 1.93
CA LEU A 139 -14.94 7.15 0.83
C LEU A 139 -13.91 7.82 -0.09
N CYS A 140 -14.12 9.08 -0.43
CA CYS A 140 -13.20 9.88 -1.25
C CYS A 140 -11.83 10.00 -0.56
N MET A 141 -11.83 10.34 0.73
CA MET A 141 -10.62 10.43 1.55
C MET A 141 -9.89 9.07 1.63
N CYS A 142 -10.61 7.97 1.85
CA CYS A 142 -10.02 6.63 1.85
C CYS A 142 -9.39 6.28 0.50
N ARG A 143 -10.03 6.63 -0.62
CA ARG A 143 -9.47 6.42 -1.97
C ARG A 143 -8.20 7.24 -2.18
N GLN A 144 -8.20 8.51 -1.76
CA GLN A 144 -7.04 9.38 -1.85
C GLN A 144 -5.86 8.86 -1.00
N ILE A 145 -6.12 8.45 0.25
CA ILE A 145 -5.11 7.89 1.15
C ILE A 145 -4.53 6.58 0.58
N ARG A 146 -5.37 5.70 0.04
CA ARG A 146 -4.88 4.46 -0.59
C ARG A 146 -4.00 4.74 -1.80
N SER A 147 -4.38 5.72 -2.62
CA SER A 147 -3.60 6.14 -3.78
C SER A 147 -2.25 6.72 -3.37
N SER A 148 -2.22 7.63 -2.39
CA SER A 148 -0.99 8.24 -1.89
C SER A 148 -0.07 7.22 -1.21
N LEU A 149 -0.64 6.27 -0.45
CA LEU A 149 0.13 5.19 0.16
C LEU A 149 0.76 4.27 -0.89
N LYS A 150 0.03 3.93 -1.95
CA LYS A 150 0.57 3.13 -3.07
C LYS A 150 1.73 3.84 -3.76
N GLN A 151 1.59 5.15 -4.02
CA GLN A 151 2.66 5.95 -4.59
C GLN A 151 3.88 6.04 -3.65
N ALA A 152 3.64 6.20 -2.35
CA ALA A 152 4.70 6.23 -1.35
C ALA A 152 5.44 4.88 -1.29
N ASP A 153 4.74 3.75 -1.30
CA ASP A 153 5.35 2.42 -1.31
C ASP A 153 6.25 2.20 -2.54
N GLU A 154 5.79 2.59 -3.73
CA GLU A 154 6.62 2.54 -4.95
C GLU A 154 7.91 3.38 -4.80
N SER A 155 7.80 4.58 -4.23
CA SER A 155 8.95 5.46 -3.98
C SER A 155 9.93 4.89 -2.93
N LEU A 156 9.41 4.24 -1.90
CA LEU A 156 10.19 3.58 -0.86
C LEU A 156 10.90 2.34 -1.41
N VAL A 157 10.23 1.55 -2.24
CA VAL A 157 10.83 0.39 -2.93
C VAL A 157 12.00 0.84 -3.78
N ILE A 158 11.85 1.90 -4.59
CA ILE A 158 12.94 2.44 -5.41
C ILE A 158 14.11 2.89 -4.52
N SER A 159 13.82 3.63 -3.45
CA SER A 159 14.83 4.11 -2.51
C SER A 159 15.60 2.96 -1.84
N ARG A 160 14.90 1.92 -1.38
CA ARG A 160 15.49 0.70 -0.82
C ARG A 160 16.37 -0.03 -1.82
N LEU A 161 15.94 -0.14 -3.08
CA LEU A 161 16.75 -0.73 -4.15
C LEU A 161 18.02 0.06 -4.44
N ILE A 162 17.97 1.40 -4.37
CA ILE A 162 19.15 2.26 -4.51
C ILE A 162 20.14 2.01 -3.36
N VAL A 163 19.65 1.93 -2.12
CA VAL A 163 20.49 1.63 -0.95
C VAL A 163 21.15 0.26 -1.10
N LEU A 164 20.39 -0.78 -1.46
CA LEU A 164 20.94 -2.12 -1.70
C LEU A 164 21.99 -2.14 -2.81
N ARG A 165 21.74 -1.42 -3.92
CA ARG A 165 22.71 -1.29 -5.01
C ARG A 165 24.00 -0.62 -4.54
N ASN A 166 23.88 0.47 -3.77
CA ASN A 166 25.04 1.20 -3.25
C ASN A 166 25.81 0.35 -2.25
N TYR A 167 25.14 -0.38 -1.37
CA TYR A 167 25.76 -1.31 -0.43
C TYR A 167 26.53 -2.44 -1.15
N ARG A 168 25.92 -3.07 -2.16
CA ARG A 168 26.61 -4.06 -3.01
C ARG A 168 27.78 -3.47 -3.80
N ARG A 169 27.70 -2.20 -4.20
CA ARG A 169 28.83 -1.49 -4.83
C ARG A 169 29.94 -1.26 -3.81
N GLN A 170 29.61 -0.84 -2.60
CA GLN A 170 30.57 -0.63 -1.51
C GLN A 170 31.31 -1.92 -1.16
N ILE A 171 30.62 -3.05 -1.00
CA ILE A 171 31.26 -4.35 -0.73
C ILE A 171 32.27 -4.70 -1.82
N ARG A 172 31.88 -4.58 -3.10
CA ARG A 172 32.79 -4.84 -4.22
C ARG A 172 33.99 -3.90 -4.24
N LEU A 173 33.78 -2.61 -3.98
CA LEU A 173 34.88 -1.64 -3.89
C LEU A 173 35.82 -1.96 -2.73
N GLN A 174 35.30 -2.37 -1.58
CA GLN A 174 36.10 -2.74 -0.41
C GLN A 174 36.90 -4.01 -0.67
N GLN A 175 36.32 -5.02 -1.32
CA GLN A 175 37.02 -6.22 -1.75
C GLN A 175 38.16 -5.87 -2.71
N THR A 176 37.88 -5.07 -3.76
CA THR A 176 38.90 -4.61 -4.70
C THR A 176 39.99 -3.81 -4.00
N LEU A 177 39.63 -2.92 -3.06
CA LEU A 177 40.59 -2.13 -2.30
C LEU A 177 41.50 -3.00 -1.43
N ASN A 178 40.95 -4.05 -0.80
CA ASN A 178 41.75 -5.01 -0.03
C ASN A 178 42.75 -5.74 -0.93
N VAL A 179 42.31 -6.23 -2.10
CA VAL A 179 43.20 -6.88 -3.08
C VAL A 179 44.31 -5.92 -3.54
N LEU A 180 43.98 -4.66 -3.86
CA LEU A 180 44.97 -3.66 -4.26
C LEU A 180 45.95 -3.32 -3.12
N PHE A 181 45.48 -3.28 -1.88
CA PHE A 181 46.34 -3.06 -0.71
C PHE A 181 47.33 -4.21 -0.52
N GLN A 182 46.86 -5.46 -0.63
CA GLN A 182 47.75 -6.64 -0.55
C GLN A 182 48.76 -6.67 -1.71
N LEU A 183 48.33 -6.32 -2.92
CA LEU A 183 49.23 -6.22 -4.08
C LEU A 183 50.31 -5.14 -3.87
N ARG A 184 49.94 -4.00 -3.30
CA ARG A 184 50.89 -2.94 -2.94
C ARG A 184 51.87 -3.39 -1.87
N ASN A 185 51.40 -4.11 -0.86
CA ASN A 185 52.27 -4.69 0.17
C ASN A 185 53.26 -5.69 -0.41
N LEU A 186 52.80 -6.56 -1.32
CA LEU A 186 53.65 -7.48 -2.04
C LEU A 186 54.72 -6.74 -2.86
N GLN A 187 54.34 -5.67 -3.58
CA GLN A 187 55.31 -4.84 -4.30
C GLN A 187 56.33 -4.20 -3.35
N ASN A 188 55.90 -3.70 -2.20
CA ASN A 188 56.81 -3.14 -1.18
C ASN A 188 57.75 -4.22 -0.62
N ASN A 189 57.27 -5.45 -0.43
CA ASN A 189 58.09 -6.58 0.00
C ASN A 189 59.19 -6.90 -1.00
N VAL A 190 58.91 -6.83 -2.31
CA VAL A 190 59.97 -6.97 -3.34
C VAL A 190 61.04 -5.90 -3.22
N HIS A 191 60.66 -4.63 -3.00
CA HIS A 191 61.64 -3.57 -2.80
C HIS A 191 62.45 -3.75 -1.52
N LYS A 192 61.80 -4.19 -0.42
CA LYS A 192 62.49 -4.51 0.84
C LYS A 192 63.45 -5.69 0.66
N LEU A 193 63.06 -6.70 -0.11
CA LEU A 193 63.91 -7.83 -0.45
C LEU A 193 65.18 -7.35 -1.16
N ASP A 194 65.04 -6.48 -2.17
CA ASP A 194 66.19 -5.91 -2.88
C ASP A 194 67.10 -5.09 -1.95
N THR A 195 66.55 -4.41 -0.93
CA THR A 195 67.38 -3.71 0.08
C THR A 195 68.13 -4.66 1.02
N LEU A 196 67.48 -5.74 1.48
CA LEU A 196 68.12 -6.74 2.35
C LEU A 196 69.25 -7.48 1.62
N ILE A 197 69.06 -7.77 0.33
CA ILE A 197 70.08 -8.36 -0.53
C ILE A 197 71.31 -7.47 -0.63
N LYS A 198 71.13 -6.15 -0.73
CA LYS A 198 72.24 -5.19 -0.77
C LYS A 198 72.96 -5.05 0.57
N GLN A 199 72.24 -5.22 1.68
CA GLN A 199 72.79 -5.15 3.04
C GLN A 199 73.52 -6.44 3.46
N GLY A 200 73.34 -7.55 2.72
CA GLY A 200 73.96 -8.84 3.04
C GLY A 200 73.22 -9.67 4.08
N GLU A 201 72.04 -9.22 4.53
CA GLU A 201 71.19 -9.91 5.50
C GLU A 201 70.37 -11.02 4.82
N PHE A 202 71.06 -12.10 4.43
CA PHE A 202 70.49 -13.16 3.60
C PHE A 202 69.40 -13.98 4.32
N TYR A 203 69.49 -14.13 5.64
CA TYR A 203 68.51 -14.89 6.41
C TYR A 203 67.12 -14.22 6.39
N ASP A 204 67.06 -12.94 6.71
CA ASP A 204 65.81 -12.17 6.70
C ASP A 204 65.24 -12.03 5.28
N ALA A 205 66.12 -11.93 4.27
CA ALA A 205 65.72 -11.93 2.87
C ALA A 205 65.04 -13.24 2.46
N ILE A 206 65.57 -14.40 2.86
CA ILE A 206 64.97 -15.70 2.55
C ILE A 206 63.61 -15.87 3.25
N ARG A 207 63.49 -15.41 4.51
CA ARG A 207 62.20 -15.45 5.23
C ARG A 207 61.15 -14.61 4.52
N LEU A 208 61.47 -13.36 4.20
CA LEU A 208 60.57 -12.43 3.51
C LEU A 208 60.19 -12.94 2.10
N TYR A 209 61.15 -13.56 1.40
CA TYR A 209 60.89 -14.20 0.11
C TYR A 209 59.84 -15.32 0.23
N ARG A 210 59.97 -16.22 1.21
CA ARG A 210 58.99 -17.29 1.42
C ARG A 210 57.60 -16.75 1.75
N GLU A 211 57.52 -15.75 2.62
CA GLU A 211 56.24 -15.08 2.94
C GLU A 211 55.60 -14.45 1.69
N SER A 212 56.41 -13.84 0.82
CA SER A 212 55.92 -13.24 -0.42
C SER A 212 55.42 -14.27 -1.44
N LEU A 213 55.94 -15.50 -1.43
CA LEU A 213 55.47 -16.58 -2.29
C LEU A 213 54.09 -17.09 -1.90
N VAL A 214 53.83 -17.25 -0.59
CA VAL A 214 52.50 -17.66 -0.09
C VAL A 214 51.44 -16.64 -0.52
N LEU A 215 51.73 -15.35 -0.33
CA LEU A 215 50.84 -14.28 -0.78
C LEU A 215 50.64 -14.28 -2.31
N LEU A 216 51.63 -14.72 -3.08
CA LEU A 216 51.55 -14.74 -4.54
C LEU A 216 50.60 -15.84 -5.06
N GLU A 217 50.54 -16.98 -4.37
CA GLU A 217 49.66 -18.09 -4.74
C GLU A 217 48.19 -17.71 -4.64
N ASP A 218 47.81 -16.99 -3.57
CA ASP A 218 46.46 -16.50 -3.34
C ASP A 218 45.93 -15.59 -4.47
N PHE A 219 46.84 -14.97 -5.23
CA PHE A 219 46.50 -14.00 -6.26
C PHE A 219 46.89 -14.44 -7.68
N ARG A 220 47.19 -15.72 -7.91
CA ARG A 220 47.63 -16.23 -9.23
C ARG A 220 46.67 -15.94 -10.40
N SER A 221 45.38 -15.73 -10.12
CA SER A 221 44.36 -15.42 -11.12
C SER A 221 44.45 -14.00 -11.71
N TYR A 222 45.19 -13.08 -11.08
CA TYR A 222 45.30 -11.70 -11.56
C TYR A 222 46.50 -11.51 -12.50
N ARG A 223 46.23 -11.03 -13.72
CA ARG A 223 47.26 -10.74 -14.73
C ARG A 223 48.29 -9.70 -14.28
N CYS A 224 47.93 -8.78 -13.38
CA CYS A 224 48.83 -7.73 -12.89
C CYS A 224 49.99 -8.24 -12.00
N ILE A 225 49.98 -9.53 -11.64
CA ILE A 225 50.98 -10.13 -10.75
C ILE A 225 52.16 -10.73 -11.49
N GLU A 226 51.99 -11.10 -12.76
CA GLU A 226 53.06 -11.62 -13.59
C GLU A 226 54.37 -10.78 -13.54
N PRO A 227 54.34 -9.43 -13.64
CA PRO A 227 55.58 -8.66 -13.52
C PRO A 227 56.22 -8.72 -12.12
N ILE A 228 55.43 -8.85 -11.05
CA ILE A 228 55.94 -8.98 -9.68
C ILE A 228 56.56 -10.37 -9.50
N HIS A 229 55.92 -11.41 -10.03
CA HIS A 229 56.42 -12.77 -10.02
C HIS A 229 57.77 -12.90 -10.76
N VAL A 230 57.90 -12.28 -11.94
CA VAL A 230 59.16 -12.23 -12.69
C VAL A 230 60.25 -11.51 -11.87
N LYS A 231 59.93 -10.39 -11.22
CA LYS A 231 60.88 -9.69 -10.35
C LYS A 231 61.30 -10.52 -9.14
N LEU A 232 60.38 -11.18 -8.46
CA LEU A 232 60.67 -12.08 -7.34
C LEU A 232 61.60 -13.24 -7.74
N LYS A 233 61.37 -13.83 -8.92
CA LYS A 233 62.26 -14.86 -9.46
C LYS A 233 63.66 -14.30 -9.70
N ALA A 234 63.78 -13.09 -10.25
CA ALA A 234 65.07 -12.44 -10.45
C ALA A 234 65.79 -12.16 -9.11
N SER A 235 65.10 -11.62 -8.10
CA SER A 235 65.67 -11.37 -6.78
C SER A 235 66.12 -12.67 -6.08
N ASN A 236 65.40 -13.79 -6.26
CA ASN A 236 65.84 -15.11 -5.79
C ASN A 236 67.15 -15.56 -6.48
N CYS A 237 67.24 -15.44 -7.81
CA CYS A 237 68.48 -15.78 -8.52
C CYS A 237 69.69 -14.97 -8.03
N VAL A 238 69.50 -13.68 -7.72
CA VAL A 238 70.55 -12.83 -7.15
C VAL A 238 70.88 -13.24 -5.71
N LEU A 239 69.87 -13.53 -4.89
CA LEU A 239 70.04 -14.07 -3.53
C LEU A 239 70.92 -15.32 -3.50
N MET A 240 70.55 -16.32 -4.29
CA MET A 240 71.26 -17.59 -4.35
C MET A 240 72.71 -17.38 -4.82
N ARG A 241 72.93 -16.53 -5.83
CA ARG A 241 74.28 -16.24 -6.33
C ARG A 241 75.16 -15.58 -5.26
N ASN A 242 74.65 -14.54 -4.60
CA ASN A 242 75.41 -13.81 -3.57
C ASN A 242 75.65 -14.66 -2.33
N TRP A 243 74.67 -15.49 -1.94
CA TRP A 243 74.82 -16.42 -0.83
C TRP A 243 75.88 -17.50 -1.12
N ILE A 244 75.85 -18.11 -2.31
CA ILE A 244 76.88 -19.08 -2.74
C ILE A 244 78.26 -18.42 -2.76
N GLN A 245 78.36 -17.18 -3.24
CA GLN A 245 79.64 -16.47 -3.29
C GLN A 245 80.18 -16.16 -1.88
N SER A 246 79.34 -15.68 -0.97
CA SER A 246 79.71 -15.45 0.43
C SER A 246 80.09 -16.75 1.15
N TYR A 247 79.38 -17.85 0.88
CA TYR A 247 79.72 -19.17 1.40
C TYR A 247 81.09 -19.65 0.88
N ASN A 248 81.35 -19.52 -0.43
CA ASN A 248 82.64 -19.88 -1.02
C ASN A 248 83.78 -19.03 -0.45
N GLU A 249 83.57 -17.73 -0.26
CA GLU A 249 84.56 -16.85 0.39
C GLU A 249 84.84 -17.28 1.84
N ALA A 250 83.81 -17.59 2.62
CA ALA A 250 83.96 -18.08 3.99
C ALA A 250 84.70 -19.44 4.07
N VAL A 251 84.38 -20.37 3.17
CA VAL A 251 85.07 -21.66 3.07
C VAL A 251 86.52 -21.47 2.65
N ASN A 252 86.80 -20.59 1.68
CA ASN A 252 88.16 -20.32 1.23
C ASN A 252 89.01 -19.67 2.34
N ILE A 253 88.42 -18.73 3.11
CA ILE A 253 89.07 -18.16 4.30
C ILE A 253 89.32 -19.22 5.37
N SER A 254 88.36 -20.12 5.62
CA SER A 254 88.53 -21.23 6.58
C SER A 254 89.62 -22.20 6.13
N MET A 255 89.66 -22.54 4.84
CA MET A 255 90.68 -23.41 4.24
C MET A 255 92.07 -22.77 4.32
N ILE A 256 92.21 -21.48 4.01
CA ILE A 256 93.47 -20.73 4.17
C ILE A 256 93.92 -20.71 5.64
N LYS A 257 93.01 -20.47 6.58
CA LYS A 257 93.32 -20.52 8.02
C LYS A 257 93.78 -21.91 8.47
N HIS A 258 93.13 -22.98 7.98
CA HIS A 258 93.55 -24.35 8.25
C HIS A 258 94.92 -24.68 7.66
N ILE A 259 95.22 -24.23 6.44
CA ILE A 259 96.55 -24.38 5.82
C ILE A 259 97.62 -23.61 6.62
N GLN A 260 97.31 -22.41 7.10
CA GLN A 260 98.21 -21.63 7.94
C GLN A 260 98.46 -22.31 9.29
N LEU A 261 97.41 -22.86 9.94
CA LEU A 261 97.55 -23.64 11.18
C LEU A 261 98.38 -24.91 10.98
N TYR A 262 98.20 -25.61 9.86
CA TYR A 262 98.99 -26.81 9.52
C TYR A 262 100.47 -26.47 9.29
N ASN A 263 100.77 -25.35 8.61
CA ASN A 263 102.14 -24.87 8.42
C ASN A 263 102.81 -24.39 9.73
N VAL A 264 102.05 -23.86 10.69
CA VAL A 264 102.59 -23.50 12.01
C VAL A 264 102.89 -24.75 12.84
N LEU A 265 102.06 -25.80 12.74
CA LEU A 265 102.27 -27.08 13.43
C LEU A 265 103.43 -27.90 12.84
N LEU A 266 103.76 -27.74 11.56
CA LEU A 266 104.89 -28.43 10.90
C LEU A 266 106.27 -27.79 11.16
N ASN A 267 106.30 -26.57 11.69
CA ASN A 267 107.53 -25.82 12.00
C ASN A 267 107.89 -25.85 13.51
N PHE A 268 107.22 -26.70 14.28
CA PHE A 268 107.59 -27.11 15.63
C PHE A 268 108.09 -28.56 15.61
#